data_AF-A0A6S7BCN8-F1
#
_entry.id   AF-A0A6S7BCN8-F1
#
_cell.length_a   1.000
_cell.length_b   1.000
_cell.length_c   1.000
_cell.angle_alpha   90.00
_cell.angle_beta   90.00
_cell.angle_gamma   90.00
#
_symmetry.space_group_name_H-M   'P 1'
#
loop_
_entity.id
_entity.type
_entity.pdbx_description
1 polymer ?
#
loop_
_entity_poly.entity_id
_entity_poly.type
_entity_poly.pdbx_seq_one_letter_code
_entity_poly.pdbx_strand_id
1 'polypeptide(L)'
;MSADGWAMDTSPGAIGDPKENTTFYPLRGKGWDGGGVTQDTINGDEERRTRTFAFCISHKALAVCGIARSVGYLRHPNESALPQVIRLLDSVEFAN
;
A
#
# COMPACT_ATOMS: atom_id res chain seq x y z
N MET A 1 -14.97 3.81 -23.37
CA MET A 1 -14.22 3.31 -22.21
C MET A 1 -13.03 2.56 -22.78
N SER A 2 -11.80 3.10 -22.68
CA SER A 2 -10.63 2.20 -22.79
C SER A 2 -10.64 1.36 -21.52
N ALA A 3 -10.53 0.04 -21.68
CA ALA A 3 -10.94 -0.98 -20.73
C ALA A 3 -9.89 -1.30 -19.66
N ASP A 4 -8.84 -0.49 -19.58
CA ASP A 4 -7.61 -0.90 -18.94
C ASP A 4 -7.52 -0.28 -17.54
N GLY A 5 -8.33 -0.87 -16.66
CA GLY A 5 -8.00 -0.89 -15.24
C GLY A 5 -6.60 -1.49 -15.05
N TRP A 6 -5.92 -1.08 -13.98
CA TRP A 6 -4.64 -1.60 -13.49
C TRP A 6 -4.12 -2.85 -14.21
N ALA A 7 -3.16 -2.67 -15.12
CA ALA A 7 -2.50 -3.79 -15.80
C ALA A 7 -1.29 -4.25 -14.97
N MET A 8 -1.13 -5.57 -14.83
CA MET A 8 0.06 -6.15 -14.21
C MET A 8 1.29 -5.87 -15.08
N ASP A 9 2.38 -5.40 -14.47
CA ASP A 9 3.67 -5.26 -15.13
C ASP A 9 4.19 -6.67 -15.51
N THR A 10 4.57 -6.83 -16.77
CA THR A 10 5.02 -8.10 -17.37
C THR A 10 6.52 -8.09 -17.69
N SER A 11 7.24 -7.07 -17.22
CA SER A 11 8.68 -6.92 -17.48
C SER A 11 9.49 -8.02 -16.79
N PRO A 12 10.47 -8.65 -17.48
CA PRO A 12 11.38 -9.64 -16.89
C PRO A 12 12.48 -8.94 -16.06
N GLY A 13 12.07 -8.38 -14.93
CA GLY A 13 12.88 -7.99 -13.78
C GLY A 13 12.12 -8.46 -12.53
N ALA A 14 12.79 -8.77 -11.43
CA ALA A 14 12.14 -9.37 -10.25
C ALA A 14 11.06 -8.44 -9.66
N ILE A 15 9.83 -8.57 -10.15
CA ILE A 15 8.63 -8.07 -9.51
C ILE A 15 8.41 -8.95 -8.29
N GLY A 16 8.71 -8.41 -7.12
CA GLY A 16 8.78 -9.18 -5.88
C GLY A 16 10.05 -10.02 -5.86
N ASP A 17 11.00 -9.63 -5.01
CA ASP A 17 11.89 -10.61 -4.42
C ASP A 17 10.98 -11.76 -3.91
N PRO A 18 11.18 -13.04 -4.25
CA PRO A 18 10.24 -14.15 -4.00
C PRO A 18 9.98 -14.47 -2.51
N LYS A 19 10.27 -13.50 -1.63
CA LYS A 19 10.20 -13.57 -0.20
C LYS A 19 9.51 -12.35 0.43
N GLU A 20 8.54 -11.73 -0.22
CA GLU A 20 7.71 -10.72 0.45
C GLU A 20 6.23 -11.06 0.30
N ASN A 21 5.55 -11.22 1.45
CA ASN A 21 4.10 -11.41 1.44
C ASN A 21 3.45 -10.05 1.13
N THR A 22 2.92 -9.94 -0.08
CA THR A 22 2.37 -8.71 -0.64
C THR A 22 0.84 -8.74 -0.58
N THR A 23 0.20 -7.67 -0.10
CA THR A 23 -1.26 -7.55 -0.08
C THR A 23 -1.70 -6.19 -0.63
N PHE A 24 -2.68 -6.20 -1.53
CA PHE A 24 -3.20 -4.99 -2.17
C PHE A 24 -4.44 -4.46 -1.44
N TYR A 25 -4.55 -3.14 -1.36
CA TYR A 25 -5.64 -2.42 -0.73
C TYR A 25 -6.19 -1.38 -1.71
N PRO A 26 -7.45 -1.50 -2.16
CA PRO A 26 -8.10 -0.41 -2.86
C PRO A 26 -8.32 0.75 -1.88
N LEU A 27 -7.94 1.96 -2.28
CA LEU A 27 -8.16 3.19 -1.49
C LEU A 27 -9.16 4.08 -2.20
N ARG A 28 -10.09 4.67 -1.44
CA ARG A 28 -11.15 5.51 -2.00
C ARG A 28 -11.44 6.65 -1.06
N GLY A 29 -11.25 7.87 -1.55
CA GLY A 29 -11.68 9.06 -0.84
C GLY A 29 -12.67 9.86 -1.67
N LYS A 30 -12.89 11.10 -1.24
CA LYS A 30 -13.88 11.97 -1.88
C LYS A 30 -13.29 12.61 -3.14
N GLY A 31 -13.65 12.08 -4.30
CA GLY A 31 -13.24 12.61 -5.60
C GLY A 31 -11.88 12.11 -6.08
N TRP A 32 -11.35 11.03 -5.49
CA TRP A 32 -10.14 10.37 -5.95
C TRP A 32 -10.19 8.86 -5.69
N ASP A 33 -9.47 8.12 -6.51
CA ASP A 33 -9.22 6.68 -6.34
C ASP A 33 -7.72 6.44 -6.19
N GLY A 34 -7.36 5.38 -5.48
CA GLY A 34 -5.97 5.05 -5.23
C GLY A 34 -5.75 3.58 -4.95
N GLY A 35 -4.49 3.25 -4.69
CA GLY A 35 -4.05 1.91 -4.37
C GLY A 35 -3.00 1.94 -3.27
N GLY A 36 -3.09 0.98 -2.37
CA GLY A 36 -2.09 0.69 -1.36
C GLY A 36 -1.57 -0.73 -1.50
N VAL A 37 -0.36 -0.96 -1.03
CA VAL A 37 0.26 -2.28 -0.96
C VAL A 37 0.98 -2.42 0.36
N THR A 38 0.83 -3.56 1.02
CA THR A 38 1.69 -3.93 2.13
C THR A 38 2.73 -4.95 1.71
N GLN A 39 3.92 -4.86 2.28
CA GLN A 39 4.98 -5.86 2.14
C GLN A 39 5.44 -6.29 3.53
N ASP A 40 5.39 -7.59 3.78
CA ASP A 40 5.87 -8.18 5.02
C ASP A 40 7.34 -8.56 4.90
N THR A 41 8.11 -8.23 5.93
CA THR A 41 9.45 -8.81 6.10
C THR A 41 9.30 -10.29 6.44
N ILE A 42 9.70 -11.22 5.56
CA ILE A 42 9.57 -12.67 5.86
C ILE A 42 10.88 -13.36 6.27
N ASN A 43 12.01 -12.64 6.19
CA ASN A 43 13.34 -13.17 6.52
C ASN A 43 13.89 -12.53 7.79
N GLY A 44 15.00 -13.05 8.30
CA GLY A 44 15.67 -12.52 9.49
C GLY A 44 14.93 -12.81 10.79
N ASP A 45 15.26 -12.04 11.83
CA ASP A 45 14.72 -12.16 13.18
C ASP A 45 13.19 -11.99 13.20
N GLU A 46 12.47 -13.06 13.57
CA GLU A 46 11.01 -13.09 13.53
C GLU A 46 10.38 -12.05 14.47
N GLU A 47 11.06 -11.74 15.57
CA GLU A 47 10.61 -10.75 16.56
C GLU A 47 10.64 -9.31 16.01
N ARG A 48 11.43 -9.09 14.95
CA ARG A 48 11.62 -7.76 14.34
C ARG A 48 10.93 -7.61 13.00
N ARG A 49 10.23 -8.65 12.53
CA ARG A 49 9.54 -8.59 11.25
C ARG A 49 8.42 -7.56 11.32
N THR A 50 8.41 -6.67 10.34
CA THR A 50 7.44 -5.58 10.23
C THR A 50 6.68 -5.67 8.92
N ARG A 51 5.55 -4.97 8.88
CA ARG A 51 4.77 -4.70 7.68
C ARG A 51 5.03 -3.28 7.23
N THR A 52 5.53 -3.12 6.00
CA THR A 52 5.57 -1.83 5.30
C THR A 52 4.23 -1.58 4.60
N PHE A 53 3.85 -0.32 4.45
CA PHE A 53 2.71 0.08 3.61
C PHE A 53 3.12 1.21 2.68
N ALA A 54 2.91 1.03 1.38
CA ALA A 54 3.07 2.05 0.36
C ALA A 54 1.72 2.34 -0.29
N PHE A 55 1.50 3.58 -0.74
CA PHE A 55 0.25 3.97 -1.37
C PHE A 55 0.46 5.06 -2.42
N CYS A 56 -0.50 5.16 -3.34
CA CYS A 56 -0.67 6.29 -4.26
C CYS A 56 -2.15 6.67 -4.35
N ILE A 57 -2.43 7.97 -4.27
CA ILE A 57 -3.73 8.60 -4.34
C ILE A 57 -3.75 9.45 -5.61
N SER A 58 -4.59 9.08 -6.58
CA SER A 58 -4.62 9.75 -7.88
C SER A 58 -5.73 10.79 -7.94
N HIS A 59 -5.41 12.03 -8.31
CA HIS A 59 -6.39 13.09 -8.54
C HIS A 59 -6.05 13.87 -9.81
N LYS A 60 -6.95 13.81 -10.81
CA LYS A 60 -6.75 14.37 -12.15
C LYS A 60 -5.48 13.80 -12.78
N ALA A 61 -4.53 14.65 -13.15
CA ALA A 61 -3.28 14.27 -13.81
C ALA A 61 -2.10 14.06 -12.83
N LEU A 62 -2.35 14.12 -11.51
CA LEU A 62 -1.31 14.03 -10.48
C LEU A 62 -1.61 12.87 -9.52
N ALA A 63 -0.56 12.38 -8.85
CA ALA A 63 -0.68 11.40 -7.79
C ALA A 63 0.14 11.81 -6.57
N VAL A 64 -0.42 11.61 -5.38
CA VAL A 64 0.29 11.72 -4.11
C VAL A 64 0.62 10.31 -3.64
N CYS A 65 1.90 9.98 -3.61
CA CYS A 65 2.37 8.68 -3.15
C CYS A 65 3.13 8.82 -1.83
N GLY A 66 3.09 7.78 -1.00
CA GLY A 66 3.77 7.75 0.27
C GLY A 66 4.14 6.33 0.69
N ILE A 67 5.05 6.25 1.65
CA ILE A 67 5.49 4.99 2.25
C ILE A 67 5.62 5.13 3.76
N ALA A 68 4.92 4.26 4.48
CA ALA A 68 5.12 4.03 5.90
C ALA A 68 5.97 2.76 6.05
N ARG A 69 7.25 2.93 6.40
CA ARG A 69 8.24 1.84 6.52
C ARG A 69 7.89 0.80 7.58
N SER A 70 7.01 1.15 8.53
CA SER A 70 6.44 0.20 9.48
C SER A 70 5.05 0.68 9.87
N VAL A 71 4.05 -0.17 9.63
CA VAL A 71 2.67 0.01 10.12
C VAL A 71 2.28 -1.04 11.14
N GLY A 72 3.21 -1.94 11.50
CA GLY A 72 2.97 -2.96 12.52
C GLY A 72 4.07 -4.02 12.55
N TYR A 73 4.12 -4.75 13.67
CA TYR A 73 4.95 -5.94 13.84
C TYR A 73 4.14 -7.19 13.52
N LEU A 74 4.73 -8.14 12.80
CA LEU A 74 3.99 -9.35 12.36
C LEU A 74 3.63 -10.28 13.53
N ARG A 75 4.42 -10.27 14.61
CA ARG A 75 4.13 -11.02 15.85
C ARG A 75 2.96 -10.42 16.65
N HIS A 76 2.67 -9.15 16.43
CA HIS A 76 1.65 -8.38 17.14
C HIS A 76 0.63 -7.81 16.15
N PRO A 77 -0.08 -8.65 15.37
CA PRO A 77 -0.93 -8.17 14.27
C PRO A 77 -2.08 -7.27 14.75
N ASN A 78 -2.54 -7.46 15.99
CA ASN A 78 -3.60 -6.65 16.61
C ASN A 78 -3.15 -5.23 16.97
N GLU A 79 -1.84 -4.97 17.00
CA GLU A 79 -1.24 -3.66 17.27
C GLU A 79 -0.93 -2.90 15.97
N SER A 80 -1.34 -3.44 14.82
CA SER A 80 -1.15 -2.81 13.52
C SER A 80 -1.88 -1.46 13.44
N ALA A 81 -1.15 -0.44 13.01
CA ALA A 81 -1.67 0.89 12.68
C ALA A 81 -2.28 0.94 11.27
N LEU A 82 -2.17 -0.13 10.47
CA LEU A 82 -2.62 -0.14 9.08
C LEU A 82 -4.10 0.27 8.92
N PRO A 83 -5.08 -0.22 9.71
CA PRO A 83 -6.47 0.22 9.59
C PRO A 83 -6.67 1.71 9.87
N GLN A 84 -5.88 2.29 10.79
CA GLN A 84 -5.90 3.70 11.14
C GLN A 84 -5.31 4.54 10.01
N VAL A 85 -4.19 4.08 9.42
CA VAL A 85 -3.57 4.73 8.26
C VAL A 85 -4.50 4.72 7.05
N ILE A 86 -5.13 3.58 6.72
CA ILE A 86 -6.09 3.50 5.61
C ILE A 86 -7.25 4.48 5.82
N ARG A 87 -7.85 4.50 7.02
CA ARG A 87 -8.93 5.45 7.34
C ARG A 87 -8.49 6.91 7.23
N LEU A 88 -7.27 7.22 7.64
CA LEU A 88 -6.70 8.55 7.49
C LEU A 88 -6.57 8.92 6.01
N LEU A 89 -6.06 8.01 5.18
CA LEU A 89 -5.93 8.24 3.74
C LEU A 89 -7.31 8.44 3.10
N ASP A 90 -8.28 7.57 3.37
CA ASP A 90 -9.65 7.69 2.82
C ASP A 90 -10.33 9.02 3.21
N SER A 91 -9.89 9.67 4.30
CA SER A 91 -10.38 10.98 4.73
C SER A 91 -9.74 12.19 3.99
N VAL A 92 -8.70 11.96 3.18
CA VAL A 92 -8.03 13.03 2.43
C VAL A 92 -8.99 13.63 1.41
N GLU A 93 -9.11 14.96 1.44
CA GLU A 93 -9.76 15.74 0.39
C GLU A 93 -8.72 16.67 -0.22
N PHE A 94 -8.63 16.71 -1.54
CA PHE A 94 -7.77 17.67 -2.22
C PHE A 94 -8.45 19.04 -2.26
N ALA A 95 -7.70 20.09 -1.91
CA ALA A 95 -8.15 21.45 -2.13
C ALA A 95 -8.32 21.71 -3.64
N ASN A 96 -9.35 22.48 -4.00
CA ASN A 96 -9.70 22.81 -5.38
C ASN A 96 -8.70 23.77 -6.04
#